data_AF-A0A6J4H086-F1
#
_entry.id   AF-A0A6J4H086-F1
#
_cell.length_a   1.000
_cell.length_b   1.000
_cell.length_c   1.000
_cell.angle_alpha   90.00
_cell.angle_beta   90.00
_cell.angle_gamma   90.00
#
_symmetry.space_group_name_H-M   'P 1'
#
loop_
_entity.id
_entity.type
_entity.pdbx_description
1 polymer ?
#
loop_
_entity_poly.entity_id
_entity_poly.type
_entity_poly.pdbx_seq_one_letter_code
_entity_poly.pdbx_strand_id
1 'polypeptide(L)'
;MKKNIYEELTNEKLLKKRDLFKGVSIGFGVIFLLAIAAIIYIFSVKGIKNVSIATLIPIFTLPVVFMPILINLSLLNKEIKSRNL
;
A
#
# COMPACT_ATOMS: atom_id res chain seq x y z
N MET A 1 20.74 17.69 2.48
CA MET A 1 19.49 16.94 2.21
C MET A 1 19.84 15.47 2.11
N LYS A 2 18.99 14.56 2.61
CA LYS A 2 19.23 13.11 2.53
C LYS A 2 19.14 12.72 1.04
N LYS A 3 20.21 12.15 0.46
CA LYS A 3 20.27 11.75 -0.96
C LYS A 3 19.07 10.85 -1.28
N ASN A 4 18.27 11.21 -2.26
CA ASN A 4 17.15 10.38 -2.69
C ASN A 4 17.71 9.23 -3.55
N ILE A 5 17.34 8.01 -3.20
CA ILE A 5 17.78 6.79 -3.91
C ILE A 5 17.33 6.75 -5.38
N TYR A 6 16.46 7.68 -5.79
CA TYR A 6 15.94 7.80 -7.14
C TYR A 6 16.56 8.93 -7.96
N GLU A 7 17.51 9.70 -7.41
CA GLU A 7 18.21 10.78 -8.12
C GLU A 7 18.90 10.30 -9.40
N GLU A 8 19.40 9.08 -9.42
CA GLU A 8 20.17 8.54 -10.55
C GLU A 8 19.27 7.99 -11.69
N LEU A 9 17.95 7.93 -11.50
CA LEU A 9 17.05 7.51 -12.57
C LEU A 9 16.82 8.62 -13.61
N THR A 10 16.67 8.20 -14.87
CA THR A 10 16.15 9.07 -15.93
C THR A 10 14.67 9.37 -15.69
N ASN A 11 14.19 10.49 -16.23
CA ASN A 11 12.79 10.95 -16.05
C ASN A 11 11.78 9.88 -16.47
N GLU A 12 12.00 9.21 -17.61
CA GLU A 12 11.13 8.13 -18.10
C GLU A 12 11.05 6.96 -17.12
N LYS A 13 12.20 6.50 -16.61
CA LYS A 13 12.23 5.38 -15.67
C LYS A 13 11.63 5.77 -14.32
N LEU A 14 11.81 7.03 -13.90
CA LEU A 14 11.23 7.59 -12.68
C LEU A 14 9.70 7.60 -12.74
N LEU A 15 9.13 8.11 -13.83
CA LEU A 15 7.68 8.14 -14.07
C LEU A 15 7.09 6.73 -14.17
N LYS A 16 7.74 5.84 -14.94
CA LYS A 16 7.31 4.44 -15.07
C LYS A 16 7.29 3.72 -13.72
N LYS A 17 8.29 3.97 -12.87
CA LYS A 17 8.35 3.40 -11.52
C LYS A 17 7.26 3.96 -10.61
N ARG A 18 7.01 5.27 -10.63
CA ARG A 18 5.89 5.89 -9.90
C ARG A 18 4.56 5.24 -10.31
N ASP A 19 4.30 5.10 -11.60
CA ASP A 19 3.03 4.59 -12.09
C ASP A 19 2.82 3.12 -11.71
N LEU A 20 3.88 2.32 -11.73
CA LEU A 20 3.85 0.94 -11.21
C LEU A 20 3.52 0.91 -9.72
N PHE A 21 4.23 1.69 -8.88
CA PHE A 21 3.97 1.74 -7.44
C PHE A 21 2.57 2.28 -7.13
N LYS A 22 2.06 3.24 -7.91
CA LYS A 22 0.71 3.77 -7.80
C LYS A 22 -0.34 2.71 -8.14
N GLY A 23 -0.14 1.97 -9.23
CA GLY A 23 -1.02 0.85 -9.61
C GLY A 23 -1.06 -0.25 -8.55
N VAL A 24 0.10 -0.68 -8.07
CA VAL A 24 0.21 -1.66 -6.97
C VAL A 24 -0.48 -1.14 -5.71
N SER A 25 -0.32 0.15 -5.39
CA SER A 25 -0.96 0.76 -4.22
C SER A 25 -2.49 0.72 -4.29
N ILE A 26 -3.05 1.01 -5.46
CA ILE A 26 -4.50 0.92 -5.69
C ILE A 26 -4.98 -0.53 -5.57
N GLY A 27 -4.28 -1.47 -6.20
CA GLY A 27 -4.61 -2.90 -6.11
C GLY A 27 -4.62 -3.41 -4.67
N PHE A 28 -3.61 -3.03 -3.88
CA PHE A 28 -3.57 -3.33 -2.45
C PHE A 28 -4.74 -2.72 -1.68
N GLY A 29 -5.10 -1.46 -1.97
CA GLY A 29 -6.26 -0.81 -1.36
C GLY A 29 -7.56 -1.56 -1.62
N VAL A 30 -7.77 -2.03 -2.85
CA VAL A 30 -8.95 -2.84 -3.21
C VAL A 30 -8.97 -4.17 -2.44
N ILE A 31 -7.85 -4.90 -2.40
CA ILE A 31 -7.76 -6.16 -1.65
C ILE A 31 -8.00 -5.94 -0.15
N PHE A 32 -7.50 -4.84 0.40
CA PHE A 32 -7.70 -4.50 1.80
C PHE A 32 -9.18 -4.24 2.12
N LEU A 33 -9.90 -3.51 1.27
CA LEU A 33 -11.35 -3.31 1.42
C LEU A 33 -12.13 -4.63 1.33
N LEU A 34 -11.76 -5.51 0.40
CA LEU A 34 -12.38 -6.84 0.29
C LEU A 34 -12.13 -7.69 1.55
N ALA A 35 -10.93 -7.63 2.12
CA ALA A 35 -10.60 -8.33 3.36
C ALA A 35 -11.43 -7.82 4.55
N ILE A 36 -11.61 -6.49 4.66
CA ILE A 36 -12.50 -5.89 5.67
C ILE A 36 -13.94 -6.37 5.47
N ALA A 37 -14.45 -6.32 4.23
CA ALA A 37 -15.81 -6.77 3.92
C ALA A 37 -16.03 -8.25 4.26
N ALA A 38 -15.07 -9.11 3.93
CA ALA A 38 -15.11 -10.53 4.26
C ALA A 38 -15.15 -10.79 5.77
N ILE A 39 -14.38 -10.01 6.53
CA ILE A 39 -14.36 -10.13 8.00
C ILE A 39 -15.68 -9.65 8.60
N ILE A 40 -16.22 -8.51 8.14
CA ILE A 40 -17.54 -8.03 8.56
C ILE A 40 -18.59 -9.11 8.28
N TYR A 41 -18.59 -9.70 7.08
CA TYR A 41 -19.51 -10.78 6.72
C TYR A 41 -19.39 -11.99 7.66
N ILE A 42 -18.16 -12.45 7.94
CA ILE A 42 -17.93 -13.57 8.87
C ILE A 42 -18.48 -13.25 10.26
N PHE A 43 -18.23 -12.04 10.77
CA PHE A 43 -18.74 -11.61 12.07
C PHE A 43 -20.27 -11.52 12.10
N SER A 44 -20.90 -11.04 11.03
CA SER A 44 -22.35 -10.95 10.90
C SER A 44 -23.02 -12.32 10.82
N VAL A 45 -22.41 -13.31 10.15
CA VAL A 45 -23.02 -14.64 9.95
C VAL A 45 -22.73 -15.61 11.09
N LYS A 46 -21.48 -15.67 11.57
CA LYS A 46 -21.07 -16.64 12.60
C LYS A 46 -21.21 -16.12 14.03
N GLY A 47 -21.38 -14.80 14.19
CA GLY A 47 -21.42 -14.14 15.48
C GLY A 47 -20.03 -14.00 16.12
N ILE A 48 -19.82 -12.90 16.85
CA ILE A 48 -18.51 -12.50 17.40
C ILE A 48 -17.90 -13.54 18.34
N LYS A 49 -18.74 -14.29 19.09
CA LYS A 49 -18.27 -15.28 20.07
C LYS A 49 -17.64 -16.53 19.44
N ASN A 50 -17.95 -16.83 18.18
CA ASN A 50 -17.49 -18.04 17.49
C ASN A 50 -16.32 -17.79 16.53
N VAL A 51 -15.85 -16.54 16.43
CA VAL A 51 -14.78 -16.12 15.52
C VAL A 51 -13.52 -15.89 16.33
N SER A 52 -12.44 -16.58 15.97
CA SER A 52 -11.15 -16.41 16.63
C SER A 52 -10.60 -15.00 16.39
N ILE A 53 -9.91 -14.45 17.39
CA ILE A 53 -9.17 -13.19 17.24
C ILE A 53 -8.14 -13.27 16.10
N ALA A 54 -7.67 -14.48 15.79
CA ALA A 54 -6.72 -14.74 14.71
C ALA A 54 -7.26 -14.32 13.33
N THR A 55 -8.59 -14.29 13.15
CA THR A 55 -9.24 -13.86 11.90
C THR A 55 -9.03 -12.36 11.63
N LEU A 56 -8.67 -11.57 12.63
CA LEU A 56 -8.35 -10.14 12.48
C LEU A 56 -6.89 -9.87 12.10
N ILE A 57 -5.99 -10.86 12.24
CA ILE A 57 -4.55 -10.70 11.99
C ILE A 57 -4.29 -10.07 10.61
N PRO A 58 -4.89 -10.56 9.50
CA PRO A 58 -4.63 -10.01 8.17
C PRO A 58 -4.94 -8.50 8.06
N ILE A 59 -6.01 -8.01 8.70
CA ILE A 59 -6.35 -6.57 8.67
C ILE A 59 -5.27 -5.74 9.36
N PHE A 60 -4.72 -6.22 10.47
CA PHE A 60 -3.71 -5.48 11.22
C PHE A 60 -2.31 -5.63 10.63
N THR A 61 -1.99 -6.74 9.98
CA THR A 61 -0.68 -6.96 9.35
C THR A 61 -0.56 -6.33 7.97
N LEU A 62 -1.66 -6.25 7.20
CA LEU A 62 -1.65 -5.70 5.84
C LEU A 62 -1.09 -4.26 5.75
N PRO A 63 -1.47 -3.31 6.63
CA PRO A 63 -0.89 -1.96 6.63
C PRO A 63 0.62 -1.95 6.86
N VAL A 64 1.13 -2.83 7.72
CA VAL A 64 2.57 -2.94 8.02
C VAL A 64 3.33 -3.44 6.80
N VAL A 65 2.82 -4.48 6.15
CA VAL A 65 3.40 -5.03 4.91
C VAL A 65 3.36 -4.00 3.77
N PHE A 66 2.37 -3.10 3.78
CA PHE A 66 2.17 -2.09 2.75
C PHE A 66 3.01 -0.81 2.95
N MET A 67 3.45 -0.53 4.18
CA MET A 67 4.29 0.63 4.52
C MET A 67 5.47 0.87 3.57
N PRO A 68 6.32 -0.11 3.20
CA PRO A 68 7.44 0.13 2.29
C PRO A 68 7.01 0.67 0.92
N ILE A 69 5.85 0.25 0.40
CA ILE A 69 5.33 0.72 -0.90
C ILE A 69 4.99 2.21 -0.79
N LEU A 70 4.32 2.62 0.29
CA LEU A 70 3.96 4.02 0.54
C LEU A 70 5.19 4.91 0.72
N ILE A 71 6.21 4.43 1.45
CA ILE A 71 7.49 5.15 1.61
C ILE A 71 8.16 5.35 0.25
N ASN A 72 8.24 4.30 -0.56
CA ASN A 72 8.85 4.37 -1.89
C ASN A 72 8.08 5.30 -2.83
N LEU A 73 6.75 5.28 -2.79
CA LEU A 73 5.91 6.19 -3.58
C LEU A 73 6.12 7.66 -3.15
N SER A 74 6.26 7.92 -1.85
CA SER A 74 6.58 9.26 -1.32
C SER A 74 7.96 9.74 -1.81
N LEU A 75 8.98 8.88 -1.77
CA LEU A 75 10.32 9.20 -2.26
C LEU A 75 10.33 9.48 -3.77
N LEU A 76 9.61 8.69 -4.56
CA LEU A 76 9.44 8.91 -6.01
C LEU A 76 8.74 10.25 -6.29
N ASN A 77 7.65 10.54 -5.59
CA ASN A 77 6.90 11.79 -5.77
C ASN A 77 7.72 13.03 -5.36
N LYS A 78 8.55 12.92 -4.32
CA LYS A 78 9.49 13.99 -3.93
C LYS A 78 10.51 14.28 -5.02
N GLU A 79 11.04 13.24 -5.66
CA GLU A 79 11.99 13.37 -6.77
C GLU A 79 11.34 13.95 -8.03
N ILE A 80 10.14 13.48 -8.36
CA ILE A 80 9.40 14.00 -9.52
C ILE A 80 9.10 15.49 -9.32
N LYS A 81 8.67 15.87 -8.11
CA LYS A 81 8.41 17.26 -7.75
C LYS A 81 9.69 18.12 -7.75
N SER A 82 10.84 17.60 -7.31
CA SER A 82 12.10 18.35 -7.35
C SER A 82 12.56 18.64 -8.78
N ARG A 83 12.15 17.81 -9.75
CA ARG A 83 12.44 17.98 -11.18
C ARG A 83 11.37 18.76 -11.96
N ASN A 84 10.30 19.23 -11.30
CA ASN A 84 9.15 19.87 -11.93
C ASN A 84 8.51 18.99 -13.04
N LEU A 85 8.39 17.68 -12.78
CA LEU A 85 7.75 16.70 -13.65
C LEU A 85 6.37 16.26 -13.14
#